data_AF-A0A967B151-F1
#
_entry.id   AF-A0A967B151-F1
#
_cell.length_a   1.000
_cell.length_b   1.000
_cell.length_c   1.000
_cell.angle_alpha   90.00
_cell.angle_beta   90.00
_cell.angle_gamma   90.00
#
_symmetry.space_group_name_H-M   'P 1'
#
loop_
_entity.id
_entity.type
_entity.pdbx_description
1 polymer ?
#
loop_
_entity_poly.entity_id
_entity_poly.type
_entity_poly.pdbx_seq_one_letter_code
_entity_poly.pdbx_strand_id
1 'polypeptide(L)'
;MQPDGSSGTLPDGAGIPNIDSVKATVRTYYAATGGIANKTDSPYIRQMNRIIAQQEQQLPKLLKQAQKHGKKPAIVFDADDTTLWTYDMEDAAMRFTFDPALQDVWVQQQRFPAVPAMVAFQKKAQAMGFTIFGITGRNDDQKAATLGNLTKVGYDGFTAGRFFTKWTGKGTSQQPSYISCAAVKCTTVEYKAGTRKYIETQGYDIALNIGDQFSDLKGGYANTTLKLPNPTYYLPSPNLPGLQEPQLAPRTRFTMKPDGSSGLAEDGEGIPNIDSTKATIRTYYGAGSSGIADKTSSPYITELTKLTGQITPVLTKACTATARAGTKPAIVLDADDTTLWTYDMEDAAMHFTFDPALQDVWVQEQRFPATPGMVALANAASNAGCTIIGLTGRSASQKAATLGNLAKVGYTGFTAPDYYTKWPAGQQPSYITCATAKCTTIEYKSQTRAHVQSASGGGYTILANFGDQFSDLIGGNALTPVKLPNPTYYLP
;
A
#
# COMPACT_ATOMS: atom_id res chain seq x y z
N MET A 1 5.74 -15.58 -5.73
CA MET A 1 5.93 -14.37 -4.91
C MET A 1 7.39 -14.28 -4.56
N GLN A 2 7.98 -13.11 -4.62
CA GLN A 2 9.36 -12.87 -4.21
C GLN A 2 9.46 -12.79 -2.68
N PRO A 3 10.66 -12.89 -2.09
CA PRO A 3 10.85 -12.84 -0.63
C PRO A 3 10.29 -11.57 0.04
N ASP A 4 10.19 -10.47 -0.70
CA ASP A 4 9.64 -9.17 -0.28
C ASP A 4 8.10 -9.09 -0.33
N GLY A 5 7.42 -10.19 -0.70
CA GLY A 5 5.96 -10.24 -0.80
C GLY A 5 5.40 -9.80 -2.15
N SER A 6 6.23 -9.36 -3.10
CA SER A 6 5.76 -8.96 -4.43
C SER A 6 5.39 -10.15 -5.33
N SER A 7 4.39 -9.98 -6.19
CA SER A 7 4.05 -10.97 -7.22
C SER A 7 5.02 -10.84 -8.40
N GLY A 8 5.97 -11.77 -8.53
CA GLY A 8 7.01 -11.80 -9.59
C GLY A 8 6.53 -12.09 -11.02
N THR A 9 5.31 -11.68 -11.39
CA THR A 9 4.83 -11.64 -12.79
C THR A 9 4.75 -10.18 -13.19
N LEU A 10 5.06 -9.85 -14.46
CA LEU A 10 4.83 -8.51 -15.03
C LEU A 10 3.33 -8.17 -14.88
N PRO A 11 2.92 -7.37 -13.88
CA PRO A 11 1.51 -7.07 -13.71
C PRO A 11 1.11 -6.09 -14.81
N ASP A 12 -0.09 -6.23 -15.37
CA ASP A 12 -0.73 -5.07 -15.99
C ASP A 12 -1.04 -4.05 -14.89
N GLY A 13 -0.95 -2.76 -15.19
CA GLY A 13 -1.17 -1.73 -14.18
C GLY A 13 -2.58 -1.77 -13.59
N ALA A 14 -3.55 -2.26 -14.36
CA ALA A 14 -4.94 -2.46 -13.92
C ALA A 14 -5.09 -3.60 -12.88
N GLY A 15 -4.19 -4.59 -12.87
CA GLY A 15 -4.19 -5.70 -11.91
C GLY A 15 -3.48 -5.39 -10.60
N ILE A 16 -2.80 -4.24 -10.49
CA ILE A 16 -2.12 -3.81 -9.27
C ILE A 16 -3.13 -3.06 -8.38
N PRO A 17 -3.34 -3.48 -7.11
CA PRO A 17 -4.16 -2.73 -6.18
C PRO A 17 -3.66 -1.29 -6.03
N ASN A 18 -4.60 -0.35 -6.04
CA ASN A 18 -4.27 1.05 -5.81
C ASN A 18 -3.92 1.27 -4.33
N ILE A 19 -2.75 1.87 -4.05
CA ILE A 19 -2.22 1.95 -2.69
C ILE A 19 -3.10 2.76 -1.72
N ASP A 20 -3.73 3.86 -2.17
CA ASP A 20 -4.62 4.66 -1.32
C ASP A 20 -5.91 3.91 -1.02
N SER A 21 -6.42 3.17 -1.99
CA SER A 21 -7.61 2.35 -1.81
C SER A 21 -7.34 1.16 -0.88
N VAL A 22 -6.13 0.57 -0.93
CA VAL A 22 -5.68 -0.43 0.05
C VAL A 22 -5.64 0.19 1.44
N LYS A 23 -5.00 1.36 1.62
CA LYS A 23 -4.97 2.09 2.91
C LYS A 23 -6.38 2.38 3.44
N ALA A 24 -7.31 2.80 2.58
CA ALA A 24 -8.70 3.03 2.95
C ALA A 24 -9.42 1.73 3.38
N THR A 25 -9.14 0.62 2.69
CA THR A 25 -9.70 -0.68 3.04
C THR A 25 -9.17 -1.17 4.39
N VAL A 26 -7.87 -1.02 4.64
CA VAL A 26 -7.23 -1.28 5.94
C VAL A 26 -7.89 -0.46 7.04
N ARG A 27 -8.06 0.85 6.86
CA ARG A 27 -8.76 1.70 7.83
C ARG A 27 -10.17 1.23 8.13
N THR A 28 -10.90 0.78 7.11
CA THR A 28 -12.24 0.21 7.29
C THR A 28 -12.20 -1.09 8.11
N TYR A 29 -11.25 -1.99 7.81
CA TYR A 29 -11.09 -3.26 8.51
C TYR A 29 -10.84 -3.09 10.01
N TYR A 30 -10.12 -2.04 10.38
CA TYR A 30 -9.89 -1.66 11.78
C TYR A 30 -10.93 -0.68 12.34
N ALA A 31 -11.95 -0.30 11.56
CA ALA A 31 -12.91 0.76 11.86
C ALA A 31 -12.25 2.05 12.38
N ALA A 32 -11.14 2.43 11.75
CA ALA A 32 -10.25 3.47 12.21
C ALA A 32 -10.74 4.88 11.85
N THR A 33 -10.55 5.83 12.76
CA THR A 33 -10.79 7.26 12.54
C THR A 33 -9.52 8.03 12.90
N GLY A 34 -9.04 8.90 12.00
CA GLY A 34 -7.80 9.66 12.21
C GLY A 34 -6.54 8.79 12.33
N GLY A 35 -6.59 7.54 11.86
CA GLY A 35 -5.51 6.56 12.00
C GLY A 35 -5.51 5.80 13.34
N ILE A 36 -6.54 5.97 14.17
CA ILE A 36 -6.70 5.24 15.44
C ILE A 36 -7.77 4.17 15.25
N ALA A 37 -7.43 2.91 15.51
CA ALA A 37 -8.39 1.80 15.37
C ALA A 37 -9.46 1.81 16.46
N ASN A 38 -10.66 1.35 16.12
CA ASN A 38 -11.70 1.09 17.12
C ASN A 38 -11.26 -0.07 18.02
N LYS A 39 -11.20 0.16 19.33
CA LYS A 39 -10.73 -0.82 20.33
C LYS A 39 -11.83 -1.74 20.87
N THR A 40 -13.07 -1.57 20.40
CA THR A 40 -14.26 -2.26 20.93
C THR A 40 -14.95 -3.13 19.88
N ASP A 41 -15.20 -2.59 18.69
CA ASP A 41 -15.86 -3.31 17.61
C ASP A 41 -15.32 -2.88 16.24
N SER A 42 -14.84 -3.87 15.49
CA SER A 42 -14.35 -3.72 14.12
C SER A 42 -14.35 -5.09 13.42
N PRO A 43 -14.31 -5.12 12.08
CA PRO A 43 -14.06 -6.36 11.35
C PRO A 43 -12.83 -7.13 11.88
N TYR A 44 -11.72 -6.44 12.18
CA TYR A 44 -10.53 -7.01 12.79
C TYR A 44 -10.82 -7.69 14.14
N ILE A 45 -11.46 -6.99 15.09
CA ILE A 45 -11.77 -7.55 16.41
C ILE A 45 -12.66 -8.79 16.29
N ARG A 46 -13.69 -8.74 15.43
CA ARG A 46 -14.59 -9.88 15.20
C ARG A 46 -13.86 -11.07 14.55
N GLN A 47 -12.91 -10.80 13.64
CA GLN A 47 -12.08 -11.85 13.06
C GLN A 47 -11.13 -12.45 14.09
N MET A 48 -10.42 -11.62 14.86
CA MET A 48 -9.53 -12.07 15.93
C MET A 48 -10.27 -12.93 16.96
N ASN A 49 -11.45 -12.50 17.43
CA ASN A 49 -12.26 -13.29 18.35
C ASN A 49 -12.61 -14.67 17.78
N ARG A 50 -12.97 -14.77 16.48
CA ARG A 50 -13.25 -16.06 15.84
C ARG A 50 -12.01 -16.94 15.74
N ILE A 51 -10.89 -16.39 15.29
CA ILE A 51 -9.61 -17.12 15.15
C ILE A 51 -9.18 -17.68 16.51
N ILE A 52 -9.17 -16.83 17.54
CA ILE A 52 -8.74 -17.23 18.88
C ILE A 52 -9.71 -18.23 19.51
N ALA A 53 -11.02 -18.04 19.38
CA ALA A 53 -12.00 -19.01 19.86
C ALA A 53 -11.81 -20.40 19.23
N GLN A 54 -11.52 -20.45 17.92
CA GLN A 54 -11.21 -21.71 17.22
C GLN A 54 -9.90 -22.33 17.72
N GLN A 55 -8.85 -21.52 17.93
CA GLN A 55 -7.57 -22.01 18.43
C GLN A 55 -7.68 -22.53 19.88
N GLU A 56 -8.46 -21.88 20.73
CA GLU A 56 -8.68 -22.31 22.12
C GLU A 56 -9.26 -23.72 22.19
N GLN A 57 -10.17 -24.08 21.28
CA GLN A 57 -10.75 -25.43 21.23
C GLN A 57 -9.70 -26.50 20.92
N GLN A 58 -8.58 -26.13 20.30
CA GLN A 58 -7.49 -27.06 19.96
C GLN A 58 -6.47 -27.24 21.10
N LEU A 59 -6.41 -26.32 22.07
CA LEU A 59 -5.41 -26.37 23.15
C LEU A 59 -5.36 -27.70 23.90
N PRO A 60 -6.48 -28.36 24.27
CA PRO A 60 -6.41 -29.65 24.98
C PRO A 60 -5.76 -30.75 24.14
N LYS A 61 -5.99 -30.74 22.81
CA LYS A 61 -5.39 -31.70 21.89
C LYS A 61 -3.89 -31.44 21.75
N LEU A 62 -3.50 -30.19 21.55
CA LEU A 62 -2.10 -29.77 21.42
C LEU A 62 -1.31 -30.10 22.70
N LEU A 63 -1.91 -29.89 23.87
CA LEU A 63 -1.29 -30.20 25.16
C LEU A 63 -1.01 -31.71 25.29
N LYS A 64 -2.01 -32.54 25.01
CA LYS A 64 -1.89 -34.00 25.05
C LYS A 64 -0.84 -34.51 24.07
N GLN A 65 -0.76 -33.93 22.87
CA GLN A 65 0.26 -34.29 21.89
C GLN A 65 1.66 -33.96 22.41
N ALA A 66 1.86 -32.76 22.96
CA ALA A 66 3.16 -32.38 23.48
C ALA A 66 3.63 -33.24 24.67
N GLN A 67 2.71 -33.58 25.56
CA GLN A 67 2.99 -34.49 26.68
C GLN A 67 3.39 -35.89 26.22
N LYS A 68 2.80 -36.40 25.12
CA LYS A 68 3.16 -37.71 24.55
C LYS A 68 4.59 -37.77 24.03
N HIS A 69 5.17 -36.63 23.65
CA HIS A 69 6.58 -36.56 23.23
C HIS A 69 7.56 -36.58 24.41
N GLY A 70 7.07 -36.64 25.66
CA GLY A 70 7.92 -36.63 26.86
C GLY A 70 8.63 -35.30 27.11
N LYS A 71 8.17 -34.22 26.46
CA LYS A 71 8.74 -32.86 26.52
C LYS A 71 7.78 -31.89 27.21
N LYS A 72 8.30 -30.74 27.66
CA LYS A 72 7.50 -29.69 28.30
C LYS A 72 6.67 -28.94 27.24
N PRO A 73 5.32 -28.93 27.31
CA PRO A 73 4.50 -28.21 26.34
C PRO A 73 4.79 -26.71 26.37
N ALA A 74 4.96 -26.10 25.19
CA ALA A 74 5.22 -24.68 25.03
C ALA A 74 4.37 -24.04 23.93
N ILE A 75 4.11 -22.73 24.08
CA ILE A 75 3.56 -21.88 23.02
C ILE A 75 4.50 -20.70 22.82
N VAL A 76 4.82 -20.42 21.56
CA VAL A 76 5.61 -19.26 21.15
C VAL A 76 4.67 -18.20 20.58
N PHE A 77 4.85 -16.96 21.03
CA PHE A 77 4.15 -15.78 20.54
C PHE A 77 5.15 -14.81 19.93
N ASP A 78 4.81 -14.22 18.79
CA ASP A 78 5.39 -12.94 18.39
C ASP A 78 4.87 -11.77 19.26
N ALA A 79 5.54 -10.61 19.20
CA ALA A 79 5.14 -9.39 19.89
C ALA A 79 4.22 -8.49 19.06
N ASP A 80 4.70 -7.94 17.95
CA ASP A 80 4.05 -6.85 17.21
C ASP A 80 2.87 -7.39 16.41
N ASP A 81 1.68 -6.80 16.56
CA ASP A 81 0.41 -7.26 16.00
C ASP A 81 -0.02 -8.71 16.33
N THR A 82 0.77 -9.40 17.16
CA THR A 82 0.44 -10.71 17.74
C THR A 82 0.02 -10.61 19.20
N THR A 83 0.74 -9.84 20.02
CA THR A 83 0.38 -9.59 21.42
C THR A 83 0.19 -8.11 21.74
N LEU A 84 1.01 -7.24 21.13
CA LEU A 84 0.95 -5.78 21.22
C LEU A 84 0.48 -5.21 19.88
N TRP A 85 -0.65 -4.51 19.88
CA TRP A 85 -1.30 -4.04 18.66
C TRP A 85 -0.72 -2.70 18.20
N THR A 86 -0.03 -2.70 17.06
CA THR A 86 0.77 -1.55 16.58
C THR A 86 0.03 -0.62 15.63
N TYR A 87 -1.16 -0.99 15.14
CA TYR A 87 -1.94 -0.24 14.14
C TYR A 87 -1.95 1.29 14.31
N ASP A 88 -2.18 1.79 15.54
CA ASP A 88 -2.28 3.24 15.77
C ASP A 88 -0.96 3.96 15.45
N MET A 89 0.18 3.30 15.71
CA MET A 89 1.49 3.77 15.29
C MET A 89 1.61 3.74 13.77
N GLU A 90 1.24 2.61 13.16
CA GLU A 90 1.35 2.39 11.71
C GLU A 90 0.59 3.45 10.91
N ASP A 91 -0.66 3.79 11.27
CA ASP A 91 -1.46 4.77 10.52
C ASP A 91 -1.37 6.19 11.09
N ALA A 92 -1.65 6.41 12.38
CA ALA A 92 -1.74 7.77 12.90
C ALA A 92 -0.37 8.48 12.97
N ALA A 93 0.70 7.74 13.27
CA ALA A 93 2.03 8.31 13.43
C ALA A 93 2.88 8.16 12.15
N MET A 94 2.88 6.97 11.54
CA MET A 94 3.77 6.62 10.42
C MET A 94 3.11 6.74 9.04
N ARG A 95 1.78 6.86 8.95
CA ARG A 95 1.04 6.91 7.67
C ARG A 95 1.35 5.71 6.76
N PHE A 96 1.60 4.55 7.37
CA PHE A 96 2.07 3.30 6.78
C PHE A 96 3.43 3.40 6.08
N THR A 97 4.28 4.30 6.56
CA THR A 97 5.68 4.45 6.13
C THR A 97 6.58 4.27 7.34
N PHE A 98 7.25 3.13 7.39
CA PHE A 98 8.04 2.72 8.55
C PHE A 98 9.14 3.74 8.88
N ASP A 99 9.15 4.21 10.12
CA ASP A 99 10.19 5.06 10.70
C ASP A 99 10.74 4.37 11.96
N PRO A 100 12.01 3.89 11.95
CA PRO A 100 12.57 3.17 13.08
C PRO A 100 12.77 4.05 14.32
N ALA A 101 12.99 5.36 14.17
CA ALA A 101 13.15 6.27 15.31
C ALA A 101 11.80 6.53 15.98
N LEU A 102 10.75 6.73 15.18
CA LEU A 102 9.38 6.86 15.69
C LEU A 102 8.90 5.54 16.32
N GLN A 103 9.23 4.39 15.73
CA GLN A 103 8.94 3.08 16.31
C GLN A 103 9.57 2.95 17.70
N ASP A 104 10.84 3.30 17.83
CA ASP A 104 11.53 3.22 19.12
C ASP A 104 10.87 4.11 20.18
N VAL A 105 10.46 5.32 19.84
CA VAL A 105 9.69 6.19 20.75
C VAL A 105 8.43 5.49 21.27
N TRP A 106 7.67 4.82 20.40
CA TRP A 106 6.45 4.12 20.80
C TRP A 106 6.73 2.90 21.67
N VAL A 107 7.78 2.14 21.36
CA VAL A 107 8.22 0.99 22.14
C VAL A 107 8.68 1.41 23.54
N GLN A 108 9.61 2.36 23.62
CA GLN A 108 10.19 2.81 24.89
C GLN A 108 9.13 3.43 25.81
N GLN A 109 8.12 4.09 25.23
CA GLN A 109 7.01 4.67 25.99
C GLN A 109 5.85 3.71 26.25
N GLN A 110 5.96 2.44 25.86
CA GLN A 110 4.99 1.38 26.16
C GLN A 110 3.56 1.77 25.72
N ARG A 111 3.43 2.26 24.49
CA ARG A 111 2.19 2.87 23.97
C ARG A 111 1.19 1.85 23.41
N PHE A 112 1.57 0.60 23.23
CA PHE A 112 0.76 -0.36 22.48
C PHE A 112 -0.33 -0.99 23.35
N PRO A 113 -1.60 -0.99 22.92
CA PRO A 113 -2.63 -1.81 23.55
C PRO A 113 -2.40 -3.30 23.28
N ALA A 114 -3.10 -4.17 24.01
CA ALA A 114 -3.10 -5.59 23.69
C ALA A 114 -3.88 -5.86 22.39
N VAL A 115 -3.41 -6.86 21.62
CA VAL A 115 -4.18 -7.46 20.54
C VAL A 115 -5.46 -8.10 21.12
N PRO A 116 -6.64 -7.90 20.49
CA PRO A 116 -7.91 -8.44 20.98
C PRO A 116 -7.86 -9.96 21.25
N ALA A 117 -8.49 -10.39 22.34
CA ALA A 117 -8.56 -11.77 22.84
C ALA A 117 -7.24 -12.44 23.28
N MET A 118 -6.07 -11.88 22.94
CA MET A 118 -4.79 -12.56 23.14
C MET A 118 -4.33 -12.66 24.61
N VAL A 119 -4.66 -11.67 25.45
CA VAL A 119 -4.38 -11.75 26.90
C VAL A 119 -5.12 -12.92 27.54
N ALA A 120 -6.42 -13.07 27.24
CA ALA A 120 -7.23 -14.17 27.77
C ALA A 120 -6.74 -15.53 27.27
N PHE A 121 -6.41 -15.61 25.96
CA PHE A 121 -5.84 -16.80 25.35
C PHE A 121 -4.54 -17.23 26.03
N GLN A 122 -3.59 -16.30 26.21
CA GLN A 122 -2.30 -16.58 26.86
C GLN A 122 -2.50 -17.09 28.28
N LYS A 123 -3.36 -16.44 29.07
CA LYS A 123 -3.64 -16.85 30.46
C LYS A 123 -4.27 -18.24 30.53
N LYS A 124 -5.21 -18.53 29.63
CA LYS A 124 -5.85 -19.85 29.52
C LYS A 124 -4.83 -20.92 29.16
N ALA A 125 -3.99 -20.68 28.17
CA ALA A 125 -2.92 -21.62 27.80
C ALA A 125 -1.94 -21.86 28.96
N GLN A 126 -1.53 -20.80 29.66
CA GLN A 126 -0.66 -20.92 30.83
C GLN A 126 -1.33 -21.72 31.96
N ALA A 127 -2.60 -21.45 32.26
CA ALA A 127 -3.37 -22.19 33.26
C ALA A 127 -3.55 -23.68 32.90
N MET A 128 -3.56 -24.00 31.61
CA MET A 128 -3.58 -25.39 31.12
C MET A 128 -2.22 -26.10 31.22
N GLY A 129 -1.15 -25.39 31.57
CA GLY A 129 0.19 -25.96 31.75
C GLY A 129 1.15 -25.77 30.57
N PHE A 130 0.81 -24.91 29.59
CA PHE A 130 1.78 -24.50 28.58
C PHE A 130 2.80 -23.52 29.14
N THR A 131 4.07 -23.71 28.77
CA THR A 131 5.12 -22.72 28.99
C THR A 131 5.06 -21.65 27.91
N ILE A 132 4.99 -20.38 28.31
CA ILE A 132 4.88 -19.26 27.38
C ILE A 132 6.28 -18.74 27.03
N PHE A 133 6.52 -18.58 25.72
CA PHE A 133 7.70 -17.94 25.16
C PHE A 133 7.31 -16.79 24.24
N GLY A 134 8.13 -15.73 24.22
CA GLY A 134 8.03 -14.66 23.23
C GLY A 134 9.26 -14.63 22.33
N ILE A 135 9.09 -14.41 21.02
CA ILE A 135 10.19 -14.18 20.08
C ILE A 135 9.80 -13.01 19.17
N THR A 136 10.50 -11.89 19.26
CA THR A 136 10.20 -10.67 18.49
C THR A 136 11.39 -10.19 17.67
N GLY A 137 11.10 -9.55 16.53
CA GLY A 137 12.11 -8.85 15.73
C GLY A 137 12.64 -7.56 16.35
N ARG A 138 12.01 -7.05 17.43
CA ARG A 138 12.51 -5.89 18.18
C ARG A 138 13.93 -6.11 18.68
N ASN A 139 14.69 -5.03 18.77
CA ASN A 139 16.07 -5.07 19.25
C ASN A 139 16.12 -5.33 20.77
N ASP A 140 17.25 -5.79 21.28
CA ASP A 140 17.41 -6.15 22.69
C ASP A 140 17.44 -4.95 23.65
N ASP A 141 17.83 -3.77 23.18
CA ASP A 141 17.64 -2.49 23.88
C ASP A 141 16.15 -2.11 24.08
N GLN A 142 15.24 -2.71 23.29
CA GLN A 142 13.80 -2.56 23.42
C GLN A 142 13.14 -3.60 24.34
N LYS A 143 13.89 -4.59 24.83
CA LYS A 143 13.35 -5.75 25.57
C LYS A 143 12.64 -5.35 26.86
N ALA A 144 13.26 -4.49 27.66
CA ALA A 144 12.71 -4.08 28.95
C ALA A 144 11.38 -3.33 28.78
N ALA A 145 11.33 -2.37 27.85
CA ALA A 145 10.12 -1.62 27.55
C ALA A 145 9.02 -2.52 26.97
N THR A 146 9.37 -3.47 26.10
CA THR A 146 8.41 -4.44 25.55
C THR A 146 7.78 -5.31 26.64
N LEU A 147 8.57 -5.85 27.57
CA LEU A 147 8.06 -6.60 28.72
C LEU A 147 7.21 -5.73 29.66
N GLY A 148 7.63 -4.48 29.87
CA GLY A 148 6.83 -3.50 30.62
C GLY A 148 5.47 -3.26 29.98
N ASN A 149 5.43 -3.08 28.65
CA ASN A 149 4.20 -2.89 27.92
C ASN A 149 3.29 -4.14 28.00
N LEU A 150 3.83 -5.34 27.82
CA LEU A 150 3.08 -6.60 27.94
C LEU A 150 2.44 -6.73 29.32
N THR A 151 3.22 -6.45 30.37
CA THR A 151 2.73 -6.45 31.77
C THR A 151 1.62 -5.41 31.96
N LYS A 152 1.85 -4.19 31.48
CA LYS A 152 0.90 -3.06 31.57
C LYS A 152 -0.45 -3.39 30.94
N VAL A 153 -0.48 -4.16 29.84
CA VAL A 153 -1.73 -4.54 29.16
C VAL A 153 -2.29 -5.89 29.63
N GLY A 154 -1.70 -6.49 30.66
CA GLY A 154 -2.28 -7.60 31.41
C GLY A 154 -1.74 -8.99 31.11
N TYR A 155 -0.66 -9.13 30.33
CA TYR A 155 0.05 -10.41 30.18
C TYR A 155 0.93 -10.69 31.39
N ASP A 156 0.96 -11.94 31.86
CA ASP A 156 1.77 -12.42 32.99
C ASP A 156 2.62 -13.66 32.67
N GLY A 157 2.49 -14.20 31.44
CA GLY A 157 3.27 -15.36 30.99
C GLY A 157 4.69 -15.07 30.50
N PHE A 158 5.00 -13.81 30.14
CA PHE A 158 6.28 -13.44 29.53
C PHE A 158 7.32 -13.02 30.58
N THR A 159 8.44 -13.74 30.67
CA THR A 159 9.56 -13.41 31.56
C THR A 159 10.81 -13.06 30.78
N ALA A 160 11.74 -12.31 31.37
CA ALA A 160 12.99 -11.93 30.70
C ALA A 160 13.81 -13.12 30.17
N GLY A 161 13.77 -14.27 30.86
CA GLY A 161 14.45 -15.50 30.42
C GLY A 161 13.71 -16.29 29.33
N ARG A 162 12.47 -15.95 29.01
CA ARG A 162 11.62 -16.63 28.00
C ARG A 162 11.11 -15.70 26.90
N PHE A 163 11.63 -14.47 26.86
CA PHE A 163 11.31 -13.48 25.85
C PHE A 163 12.58 -13.11 25.08
N PHE A 164 12.64 -13.48 23.81
CA PHE A 164 13.80 -13.32 22.95
C PHE A 164 13.60 -12.13 22.01
N THR A 165 14.62 -11.28 21.93
CA THR A 165 14.73 -10.11 21.04
C THR A 165 15.91 -10.30 20.09
N LYS A 166 15.92 -9.59 18.97
CA LYS A 166 17.03 -9.62 18.01
C LYS A 166 18.19 -8.76 18.52
N TRP A 167 19.42 -9.19 18.25
CA TRP A 167 20.61 -8.39 18.61
C TRP A 167 20.87 -7.32 17.55
N THR A 168 21.49 -6.21 17.97
CA THR A 168 21.87 -5.09 17.10
C THR A 168 23.23 -5.28 16.43
N GLY A 169 24.07 -6.16 16.98
CA GLY A 169 25.47 -6.35 16.55
C GLY A 169 26.42 -5.26 17.09
N LYS A 170 25.96 -4.41 18.00
CA LYS A 170 26.72 -3.27 18.54
C LYS A 170 27.03 -3.48 20.03
N GLY A 171 28.26 -3.14 20.43
CA GLY A 171 28.67 -3.23 21.84
C GLY A 171 28.49 -4.64 22.40
N THR A 172 27.75 -4.79 23.49
CA THR A 172 27.44 -6.08 24.13
C THR A 172 26.26 -6.82 23.48
N SER A 173 25.52 -6.18 22.57
CA SER A 173 24.41 -6.76 21.82
C SER A 173 24.95 -7.57 20.64
N GLN A 174 25.34 -8.81 20.91
CA GLN A 174 25.97 -9.70 19.95
C GLN A 174 25.10 -10.91 19.60
N GLN A 175 25.38 -11.51 18.45
CA GLN A 175 24.68 -12.71 17.99
C GLN A 175 24.80 -13.84 19.03
N PRO A 176 23.68 -14.44 19.47
CA PRO A 176 23.73 -15.59 20.36
C PRO A 176 24.40 -16.80 19.70
N SER A 177 25.15 -17.59 20.47
CA SER A 177 25.88 -18.76 19.97
C SER A 177 25.01 -19.87 19.37
N TYR A 178 23.71 -19.91 19.72
CA TYR A 178 22.74 -20.86 19.17
C TYR A 178 22.15 -20.42 17.82
N ILE A 179 22.48 -19.21 17.33
CA ILE A 179 22.06 -18.70 16.03
C ILE A 179 23.21 -18.79 15.04
N SER A 180 22.92 -19.25 13.83
CA SER A 180 23.83 -19.21 12.69
C SER A 180 23.11 -18.59 11.50
N CYS A 181 23.74 -17.61 10.86
CA CYS A 181 23.20 -16.90 9.71
C CYS A 181 23.89 -17.40 8.45
N ALA A 182 23.17 -17.52 7.32
CA ALA A 182 23.77 -17.86 6.04
C ALA A 182 24.65 -16.73 5.47
N ALA A 183 24.38 -15.49 5.87
CA ALA A 183 25.15 -14.29 5.54
C ALA A 183 25.58 -13.55 6.82
N VAL A 184 26.29 -12.42 6.66
CA VAL A 184 26.75 -11.58 7.80
C VAL A 184 25.61 -11.12 8.69
N LYS A 185 24.40 -10.92 8.15
CA LYS A 185 23.20 -10.56 8.89
C LYS A 185 22.14 -11.64 8.73
N CYS A 186 21.59 -12.11 9.85
CA CYS A 186 20.42 -12.99 9.83
C CYS A 186 19.18 -12.26 9.31
N THR A 187 18.47 -12.93 8.42
CA THR A 187 17.06 -12.66 8.13
C THR A 187 16.20 -12.85 9.39
N THR A 188 14.99 -12.29 9.38
CA THR A 188 14.03 -12.49 10.48
C THR A 188 13.67 -13.97 10.63
N VAL A 189 13.54 -14.70 9.52
CA VAL A 189 13.25 -16.15 9.50
C VAL A 189 14.37 -16.93 10.19
N GLU A 190 15.65 -16.71 9.83
CA GLU A 190 16.78 -17.41 10.43
C GLU A 190 16.85 -17.19 11.94
N TYR A 191 16.70 -15.94 12.38
CA TYR A 191 16.69 -15.60 13.78
C TYR A 191 15.55 -16.31 14.55
N LYS A 192 14.30 -16.19 14.05
CA LYS A 192 13.14 -16.75 14.75
C LYS A 192 13.15 -18.28 14.75
N ALA A 193 13.47 -18.90 13.61
CA ALA A 193 13.58 -20.35 13.50
C ALA A 193 14.73 -20.92 14.35
N GLY A 194 15.91 -20.29 14.33
CA GLY A 194 17.04 -20.69 15.18
C GLY A 194 16.71 -20.58 16.67
N THR A 195 15.95 -19.56 17.07
CA THR A 195 15.51 -19.39 18.46
C THR A 195 14.48 -20.46 18.86
N ARG A 196 13.53 -20.81 17.99
CA ARG A 196 12.59 -21.92 18.25
C ARG A 196 13.32 -23.26 18.36
N LYS A 197 14.29 -23.52 17.46
CA LYS A 197 15.17 -24.69 17.57
C LYS A 197 15.88 -24.73 18.92
N TYR A 198 16.45 -23.60 19.35
CA TYR A 198 17.11 -23.50 20.65
C TYR A 198 16.15 -23.85 21.79
N ILE A 199 14.91 -23.33 21.79
CA ILE A 199 13.89 -23.66 22.80
C ILE A 199 13.62 -25.18 22.83
N GLU A 200 13.52 -25.85 21.69
CA GLU A 200 13.32 -27.31 21.67
C GLU A 200 14.51 -28.08 22.26
N THR A 201 15.75 -27.58 22.11
CA THR A 201 16.94 -28.19 22.74
C THR A 201 16.91 -28.09 24.27
N GLN A 202 16.13 -27.16 24.83
CA GLN A 202 15.93 -27.02 26.27
C GLN A 202 14.86 -27.99 26.82
N GLY A 203 14.38 -28.94 26.01
CA GLY A 203 13.42 -29.97 26.40
C GLY A 203 11.96 -29.54 26.29
N TYR A 204 11.68 -28.45 25.57
CA TYR A 204 10.31 -28.04 25.24
C TYR A 204 9.83 -28.66 23.94
N ASP A 205 8.53 -28.86 23.85
CA ASP A 205 7.82 -29.12 22.60
C ASP A 205 6.92 -27.93 22.29
N ILE A 206 7.26 -27.20 21.22
CA ILE A 206 6.50 -26.02 20.80
C ILE A 206 5.23 -26.51 20.11
N ALA A 207 4.17 -26.65 20.90
CA ALA A 207 2.90 -27.17 20.42
C ALA A 207 2.20 -26.20 19.47
N LEU A 208 2.41 -24.89 19.67
CA LEU A 208 1.82 -23.83 18.86
C LEU A 208 2.79 -22.65 18.73
N ASN A 209 2.95 -22.15 17.51
CA ASN A 209 3.69 -20.93 17.21
C ASN A 209 2.73 -19.92 16.55
N ILE A 210 2.61 -18.72 17.14
CA ILE A 210 1.62 -17.72 16.75
C ILE A 210 2.36 -16.46 16.30
N GLY A 211 1.96 -15.94 15.14
CA GLY A 211 2.53 -14.72 14.57
C GLY A 211 1.64 -14.11 13.51
N ASP A 212 1.79 -12.81 13.30
CA ASP A 212 1.08 -12.04 12.27
C ASP A 212 1.85 -12.01 10.95
N GLN A 213 3.13 -12.41 10.92
CA GLN A 213 3.96 -12.50 9.73
C GLN A 213 4.32 -13.95 9.39
N PHE A 214 4.52 -14.22 8.10
CA PHE A 214 5.06 -15.53 7.69
C PHE A 214 6.46 -15.75 8.25
N SER A 215 7.23 -14.69 8.49
CA SER A 215 8.56 -14.77 9.09
C SER A 215 8.57 -15.33 10.50
N ASP A 216 7.43 -15.28 11.18
CA ASP A 216 7.28 -15.80 12.54
C ASP A 216 7.08 -17.30 12.53
N LEU A 217 6.48 -17.81 11.44
CA LEU A 217 5.97 -19.16 11.31
C LEU A 217 6.91 -20.08 10.53
N LYS A 218 7.64 -19.52 9.54
CA LYS A 218 8.57 -20.25 8.68
C LYS A 218 9.80 -20.75 9.40
N GLY A 219 10.36 -21.85 8.89
CA GLY A 219 11.61 -22.45 9.36
C GLY A 219 11.44 -23.59 10.36
N GLY A 220 10.22 -24.08 10.58
CA GLY A 220 9.92 -25.24 11.44
C GLY A 220 10.06 -24.99 12.95
N TYR A 221 10.30 -26.09 13.68
CA TYR A 221 10.44 -26.14 15.16
C TYR A 221 9.18 -25.72 15.91
N ALA A 222 8.02 -26.16 15.41
CA ALA A 222 6.73 -26.10 16.07
C ALA A 222 5.81 -27.15 15.45
N ASN A 223 4.94 -27.77 16.25
CA ASN A 223 3.98 -28.77 15.78
C ASN A 223 2.86 -28.16 14.94
N THR A 224 2.47 -26.92 15.24
CA THR A 224 1.39 -26.21 14.56
C THR A 224 1.68 -24.71 14.58
N THR A 225 1.25 -24.03 13.52
CA THR A 225 1.37 -22.58 13.38
C THR A 225 -0.01 -21.93 13.30
N LEU A 226 -0.12 -20.72 13.83
CA LEU A 226 -1.30 -19.88 13.70
C LEU A 226 -0.89 -18.52 13.12
N LYS A 227 -1.37 -18.23 11.90
CA LYS A 227 -1.20 -16.94 11.24
C LYS A 227 -2.33 -16.00 11.65
N LEU A 228 -1.97 -14.84 12.18
CA LEU A 228 -2.89 -13.75 12.47
C LEU A 228 -2.95 -12.75 11.31
N PRO A 229 -4.10 -12.11 11.06
CA PRO A 229 -4.26 -11.15 9.98
C PRO A 229 -3.46 -9.87 10.22
N ASN A 230 -2.62 -9.50 9.25
CA ASN A 230 -1.94 -8.19 9.23
C ASN A 230 -1.76 -7.64 7.81
N PRO A 231 -2.61 -6.69 7.38
CA PRO A 231 -2.47 -6.02 6.10
C PRO A 231 -1.62 -4.73 6.15
N THR A 232 -1.09 -4.32 7.32
CA THR A 232 -0.46 -2.99 7.49
C THR A 232 1.01 -2.93 7.05
N TYR A 233 1.79 -3.97 7.34
CA TYR A 233 3.21 -4.08 6.98
C TYR A 233 3.59 -5.51 6.60
N TYR A 234 4.71 -5.67 5.89
CA TYR A 234 5.23 -6.98 5.51
C TYR A 234 6.70 -7.16 5.87
N LEU A 235 7.01 -8.26 6.56
CA LEU A 235 8.38 -8.68 6.82
C LEU A 235 8.85 -9.72 5.79
N PRO A 236 10.00 -9.51 5.11
CA PRO A 236 10.53 -10.47 4.18
C PRO A 236 10.68 -11.86 4.80
N SER A 237 10.08 -12.84 4.13
CA SER A 237 9.90 -14.20 4.64
C SER A 237 10.52 -15.24 3.69
N PRO A 238 11.84 -15.16 3.42
CA PRO A 238 12.51 -16.10 2.54
C PRO A 238 12.46 -17.52 3.10
N ASN A 239 12.49 -18.50 2.20
CA ASN A 239 12.69 -19.89 2.57
C ASN A 239 14.12 -20.09 3.10
N LEU A 240 14.28 -20.92 4.13
CA LEU A 240 15.62 -21.32 4.59
C LEU A 240 16.25 -22.27 3.57
N PRO A 241 17.60 -22.29 3.44
CA PRO A 241 18.29 -23.23 2.58
C PRO A 241 17.83 -24.69 2.83
N GLY A 242 17.38 -25.37 1.78
CA GLY A 242 16.92 -26.76 1.85
C GLY A 242 15.51 -26.97 2.41
N LEU A 243 14.76 -25.92 2.76
CA LEU A 243 13.39 -26.02 3.28
C LEU A 243 12.43 -25.16 2.45
N GLN A 244 11.42 -25.80 1.84
CA GLN A 244 10.37 -25.09 1.09
C GLN A 244 9.03 -25.21 1.81
N GLU A 245 8.40 -24.06 2.10
CA GLU A 245 7.13 -23.99 2.82
C GLU A 245 6.10 -23.19 2.00
N PRO A 246 5.64 -23.72 0.85
CA PRO A 246 4.77 -22.97 -0.08
C PRO A 246 3.40 -22.62 0.50
N GLN A 247 2.97 -23.30 1.57
CA GLN A 247 1.73 -23.00 2.29
C GLN A 247 1.85 -21.79 3.23
N LEU A 248 3.07 -21.39 3.59
CA LEU A 248 3.35 -20.18 4.38
C LEU A 248 3.73 -19.04 3.43
N ALA A 249 2.83 -18.68 2.53
CA ALA A 249 3.03 -17.61 1.56
C ALA A 249 1.86 -16.62 1.60
N PRO A 250 2.12 -15.33 1.39
CA PRO A 250 1.04 -14.35 1.30
C PRO A 250 0.16 -14.61 0.09
N ARG A 251 -1.08 -14.15 0.18
CA ARG A 251 -2.00 -14.14 -0.95
C ARG A 251 -1.43 -13.23 -2.05
N THR A 252 -1.42 -13.72 -3.29
CA THR A 252 -0.88 -13.00 -4.47
C THR A 252 -1.97 -12.51 -5.41
N ARG A 253 -3.23 -12.84 -5.13
CA ARG A 253 -4.39 -12.49 -5.95
C ARG A 253 -5.48 -11.92 -5.08
N PHE A 254 -5.86 -10.68 -5.37
CA PHE A 254 -6.85 -9.92 -4.64
C PHE A 254 -7.99 -9.56 -5.57
N THR A 255 -9.21 -9.49 -5.04
CA THR A 255 -10.37 -9.03 -5.82
C THR A 255 -10.56 -7.56 -5.51
N MET A 256 -10.51 -6.73 -6.55
CA MET A 256 -10.70 -5.29 -6.44
C MET A 256 -12.10 -4.91 -6.91
N LYS A 257 -12.74 -3.99 -6.19
CA LYS A 257 -13.98 -3.34 -6.58
C LYS A 257 -13.72 -2.25 -7.64
N PRO A 258 -14.76 -1.79 -8.35
CA PRO A 258 -14.63 -0.69 -9.31
C PRO A 258 -14.10 0.62 -8.71
N ASP A 259 -14.27 0.81 -7.40
CA ASP A 259 -13.74 1.96 -6.64
C ASP A 259 -12.26 1.79 -6.22
N GLY A 260 -11.59 0.74 -6.70
CA GLY A 260 -10.19 0.47 -6.40
C GLY A 260 -9.95 -0.12 -5.01
N SER A 261 -10.96 -0.33 -4.17
CA SER A 261 -10.83 -0.98 -2.85
C SER A 261 -10.95 -2.50 -2.94
N SER A 262 -10.48 -3.26 -1.94
CA SER A 262 -10.82 -4.70 -1.85
C SER A 262 -12.19 -4.93 -1.20
N GLY A 263 -12.89 -3.87 -0.79
CA GLY A 263 -14.22 -3.92 -0.19
C GLY A 263 -14.25 -3.88 1.34
N LEU A 264 -15.40 -3.46 1.90
CA LEU A 264 -15.58 -3.14 3.32
C LEU A 264 -15.61 -4.35 4.27
N ALA A 265 -15.67 -5.59 3.76
CA ALA A 265 -16.00 -6.78 4.55
C ALA A 265 -15.08 -7.99 4.28
N GLU A 266 -13.91 -7.76 3.67
CA GLU A 266 -12.93 -8.83 3.45
C GLU A 266 -12.30 -9.27 4.77
N ASP A 267 -11.89 -10.54 4.82
CA ASP A 267 -10.98 -11.00 5.86
C ASP A 267 -9.62 -10.28 5.73
N GLY A 268 -8.92 -10.07 6.85
CA GLY A 268 -7.67 -9.32 6.84
C GLY A 268 -6.55 -9.91 5.96
N GLU A 269 -6.59 -11.22 5.66
CA GLU A 269 -5.65 -11.89 4.74
C GLU A 269 -6.06 -11.73 3.26
N GLY A 270 -7.30 -11.33 3.01
CA GLY A 270 -7.88 -10.98 1.73
C GLY A 270 -7.72 -9.51 1.37
N ILE A 271 -7.21 -8.69 2.28
CA ILE A 271 -6.80 -7.31 2.01
C ILE A 271 -5.35 -7.34 1.51
N PRO A 272 -5.02 -6.68 0.37
CA PRO A 272 -3.64 -6.53 -0.05
C PRO A 272 -2.78 -5.91 1.04
N ASN A 273 -1.63 -6.51 1.32
CA ASN A 273 -0.69 -5.91 2.26
C ASN A 273 -0.07 -4.64 1.65
N ILE A 274 0.02 -3.56 2.45
CA ILE A 274 0.49 -2.25 1.99
C ILE A 274 1.93 -2.32 1.46
N ASP A 275 2.87 -2.94 2.19
CA ASP A 275 4.27 -3.00 1.77
C ASP A 275 4.46 -3.88 0.52
N SER A 276 3.72 -4.99 0.44
CA SER A 276 3.72 -5.83 -0.76
C SER A 276 3.13 -5.10 -1.97
N THR A 277 2.11 -4.26 -1.76
CA THR A 277 1.52 -3.41 -2.80
C THR A 277 2.54 -2.36 -3.27
N LYS A 278 3.20 -1.66 -2.36
CA LYS A 278 4.29 -0.70 -2.68
C LYS A 278 5.42 -1.38 -3.47
N ALA A 279 5.86 -2.57 -3.06
CA ALA A 279 6.89 -3.33 -3.76
C ALA A 279 6.45 -3.75 -5.18
N THR A 280 5.18 -4.14 -5.34
CA THR A 280 4.61 -4.50 -6.65
C THR A 280 4.53 -3.28 -7.57
N ILE A 281 4.11 -2.13 -7.05
CA ILE A 281 4.13 -0.85 -7.76
C ILE A 281 5.54 -0.50 -8.23
N ARG A 282 6.54 -0.58 -7.34
CA ARG A 282 7.95 -0.34 -7.71
C ARG A 282 8.42 -1.23 -8.85
N THR A 283 8.09 -2.53 -8.78
CA THR A 283 8.42 -3.48 -9.86
C THR A 283 7.78 -3.06 -11.20
N TYR A 284 6.51 -2.63 -11.18
CA TYR A 284 5.79 -2.17 -12.36
C TYR A 284 6.42 -0.93 -13.03
N TYR A 285 6.97 -0.02 -12.23
CA TYR A 285 7.66 1.18 -12.72
C TYR A 285 9.17 0.99 -12.92
N GLY A 286 9.71 -0.21 -12.66
CA GLY A 286 11.17 -0.46 -12.71
C GLY A 286 11.96 0.29 -11.63
N ALA A 287 11.31 0.64 -10.52
CA ALA A 287 11.91 1.40 -9.43
C ALA A 287 12.56 0.49 -8.38
N GLY A 288 13.68 0.97 -7.81
CA GLY A 288 14.29 0.37 -6.62
C GLY A 288 13.75 0.97 -5.32
N SER A 289 14.47 0.74 -4.22
CA SER A 289 14.12 1.29 -2.90
C SER A 289 14.24 2.81 -2.81
N SER A 290 14.90 3.47 -3.77
CA SER A 290 14.96 4.93 -3.87
C SER A 290 13.66 5.55 -4.35
N GLY A 291 12.72 4.76 -4.87
CA GLY A 291 11.45 5.26 -5.40
C GLY A 291 11.55 6.05 -6.70
N ILE A 292 12.67 5.94 -7.42
CA ILE A 292 12.85 6.55 -8.74
C ILE A 292 12.57 5.51 -9.82
N ALA A 293 11.63 5.80 -10.71
CA ALA A 293 11.25 4.88 -11.79
C ALA A 293 12.25 4.88 -12.95
N ASP A 294 12.37 3.72 -13.60
CA ASP A 294 13.13 3.59 -14.85
C ASP A 294 12.41 4.36 -15.96
N LYS A 295 13.08 5.37 -16.52
CA LYS A 295 12.54 6.25 -17.58
C LYS A 295 12.72 5.69 -18.99
N THR A 296 13.30 4.50 -19.12
CA THR A 296 13.68 3.88 -20.39
C THR A 296 12.99 2.53 -20.60
N SER A 297 12.98 1.66 -19.58
CA SER A 297 12.47 0.31 -19.70
C SER A 297 11.76 -0.12 -18.42
N SER A 298 10.45 -0.25 -18.49
CA SER A 298 9.64 -0.78 -17.40
C SER A 298 8.36 -1.42 -17.94
N PRO A 299 7.69 -2.27 -17.14
CA PRO A 299 6.34 -2.74 -17.44
C PRO A 299 5.37 -1.57 -17.74
N TYR A 300 5.41 -0.51 -16.94
CA TYR A 300 4.63 0.72 -17.17
C TYR A 300 4.90 1.34 -18.55
N ILE A 301 6.17 1.59 -18.90
CA ILE A 301 6.52 2.17 -20.22
C ILE A 301 6.04 1.26 -21.35
N THR A 302 6.20 -0.06 -21.19
CA THR A 302 5.77 -1.04 -22.19
C THR A 302 4.26 -1.00 -22.39
N GLU A 303 3.48 -0.96 -21.31
CA GLU A 303 2.03 -0.87 -21.35
C GLU A 303 1.54 0.44 -21.96
N LEU A 304 2.07 1.58 -21.52
CA LEU A 304 1.71 2.91 -22.03
C LEU A 304 2.07 3.08 -23.51
N THR A 305 3.24 2.61 -23.92
CA THR A 305 3.67 2.68 -25.33
C THR A 305 2.76 1.83 -26.21
N LYS A 306 2.36 0.64 -25.75
CA LYS A 306 1.41 -0.21 -26.46
C LYS A 306 0.04 0.46 -26.58
N LEU A 307 -0.49 1.00 -25.47
CA LEU A 307 -1.79 1.68 -25.43
C LEU A 307 -1.82 2.90 -26.38
N THR A 308 -0.83 3.78 -26.25
CA THR A 308 -0.73 4.99 -27.08
C THR A 308 -0.49 4.65 -28.55
N GLY A 309 0.31 3.63 -28.85
CA GLY A 309 0.53 3.14 -30.22
C GLY A 309 -0.75 2.59 -30.87
N GLN A 310 -1.65 1.98 -30.11
CA GLN A 310 -2.94 1.51 -30.60
C GLN A 310 -3.95 2.65 -30.82
N ILE A 311 -3.97 3.63 -29.92
CA ILE A 311 -4.95 4.72 -29.94
C ILE A 311 -4.61 5.79 -30.98
N THR A 312 -3.32 6.15 -31.12
CA THR A 312 -2.90 7.31 -31.92
C THR A 312 -3.39 7.26 -33.37
N PRO A 313 -3.28 6.14 -34.12
CA PRO A 313 -3.75 6.08 -35.50
C PRO A 313 -5.27 6.26 -35.65
N VAL A 314 -6.04 5.71 -34.70
CA VAL A 314 -7.51 5.81 -34.71
C VAL A 314 -7.93 7.25 -34.37
N LEU A 315 -7.31 7.83 -33.35
CA LEU A 315 -7.60 9.19 -32.90
C LEU A 315 -7.27 10.23 -33.97
N THR A 316 -6.08 10.15 -34.58
CA THR A 316 -5.66 11.10 -35.64
C THR A 316 -6.60 11.06 -36.84
N LYS A 317 -7.02 9.86 -37.27
CA LYS A 317 -8.02 9.71 -38.34
C LYS A 317 -9.37 10.35 -37.96
N ALA A 318 -9.80 10.19 -36.71
CA ALA A 318 -11.02 10.81 -36.20
C ALA A 318 -10.89 12.34 -36.13
N CYS A 319 -9.77 12.88 -35.65
CA CYS A 319 -9.49 14.32 -35.64
C CYS A 319 -9.60 14.90 -37.06
N THR A 320 -8.91 14.31 -38.04
CA THR A 320 -8.91 14.80 -39.42
C THR A 320 -10.29 14.72 -40.06
N ALA A 321 -11.03 13.62 -39.87
CA ALA A 321 -12.37 13.48 -40.43
C ALA A 321 -13.35 14.50 -39.84
N THR A 322 -13.30 14.70 -38.52
CA THR A 322 -14.17 15.61 -37.77
C THR A 322 -13.88 17.07 -38.15
N ALA A 323 -12.60 17.44 -38.26
CA ALA A 323 -12.18 18.76 -38.74
C ALA A 323 -12.65 19.03 -40.19
N ARG A 324 -12.51 18.05 -41.09
CA ARG A 324 -12.98 18.16 -42.49
C ARG A 324 -14.50 18.29 -42.61
N ALA A 325 -15.25 17.77 -41.64
CA ALA A 325 -16.69 17.92 -41.56
C ALA A 325 -17.14 19.31 -41.03
N GLY A 326 -16.21 20.25 -40.79
CA GLY A 326 -16.52 21.60 -40.31
C GLY A 326 -16.84 21.67 -38.82
N THR A 327 -16.64 20.58 -38.08
CA THR A 327 -16.77 20.55 -36.62
C THR A 327 -15.41 20.82 -35.96
N LYS A 328 -15.39 21.25 -34.70
CA LYS A 328 -14.16 21.50 -33.93
C LYS A 328 -13.80 20.27 -33.09
N PRO A 329 -12.98 19.33 -33.58
CA PRO A 329 -12.59 18.18 -32.77
C PRO A 329 -11.67 18.62 -31.62
N ALA A 330 -11.81 17.96 -30.48
CA ALA A 330 -10.91 18.14 -29.35
C ALA A 330 -10.60 16.81 -28.67
N ILE A 331 -9.49 16.78 -27.94
CA ILE A 331 -9.24 15.79 -26.89
C ILE A 331 -9.07 16.49 -25.55
N VAL A 332 -9.51 15.82 -24.48
CA VAL A 332 -9.30 16.27 -23.11
C VAL A 332 -8.22 15.41 -22.48
N LEU A 333 -7.22 16.05 -21.86
CA LEU A 333 -6.09 15.41 -21.19
C LEU A 333 -5.99 15.91 -19.74
N ASP A 334 -5.95 14.99 -18.79
CA ASP A 334 -5.51 15.31 -17.43
C ASP A 334 -4.00 15.63 -17.35
N ALA A 335 -3.57 16.22 -16.24
CA ALA A 335 -2.17 16.53 -15.95
C ALA A 335 -1.41 15.36 -15.33
N ASP A 336 -1.73 15.02 -14.09
CA ASP A 336 -0.90 14.17 -13.21
C ASP A 336 -1.02 12.71 -13.66
N ASP A 337 0.10 12.04 -13.89
CA ASP A 337 0.23 10.71 -14.50
C ASP A 337 -0.43 10.50 -15.89
N THR A 338 -1.17 11.48 -16.41
CA THR A 338 -1.74 11.46 -17.75
C THR A 338 -0.83 12.15 -18.76
N THR A 339 -0.35 13.35 -18.47
CA THR A 339 0.59 14.08 -19.34
C THR A 339 1.96 14.31 -18.68
N LEU A 340 1.96 14.55 -17.37
CA LEU A 340 3.15 14.73 -16.53
C LEU A 340 3.25 13.57 -15.54
N TRP A 341 4.33 12.79 -15.60
CA TRP A 341 4.50 11.58 -14.82
C TRP A 341 4.97 11.89 -13.40
N THR A 342 4.12 11.62 -12.40
CA THR A 342 4.30 12.04 -11.01
C THR A 342 4.97 10.99 -10.11
N TYR A 343 5.18 9.76 -10.58
CA TYR A 343 5.69 8.63 -9.78
C TYR A 343 6.88 8.94 -8.86
N ASP A 344 7.92 9.63 -9.35
CA ASP A 344 9.12 9.88 -8.55
C ASP A 344 8.81 10.75 -7.32
N MET A 345 7.84 11.66 -7.45
CA MET A 345 7.33 12.43 -6.31
C MET A 345 6.56 11.51 -5.35
N GLU A 346 5.66 10.68 -5.89
CA GLU A 346 4.80 9.79 -5.11
C GLU A 346 5.60 8.82 -4.24
N ASP A 347 6.64 8.15 -4.78
CA ASP A 347 7.42 7.18 -4.01
C ASP A 347 8.66 7.80 -3.35
N ALA A 348 9.54 8.47 -4.11
CA ALA A 348 10.83 8.92 -3.59
C ALA A 348 10.70 10.09 -2.61
N ALA A 349 9.73 10.98 -2.81
CA ALA A 349 9.56 12.18 -1.98
C ALA A 349 8.44 12.03 -0.94
N MET A 350 7.32 11.42 -1.32
CA MET A 350 6.13 11.29 -0.48
C MET A 350 5.97 9.92 0.18
N HIS A 351 6.68 8.89 -0.29
CA HIS A 351 6.53 7.52 0.21
C HIS A 351 5.07 7.03 0.20
N PHE A 352 4.36 7.34 -0.89
CA PHE A 352 2.93 7.14 -1.12
C PHE A 352 2.03 7.85 -0.09
N THR A 353 2.53 8.90 0.56
CA THR A 353 1.79 9.67 1.56
C THR A 353 1.67 11.11 1.08
N PHE A 354 0.50 11.43 0.53
CA PHE A 354 0.26 12.72 -0.10
C PHE A 354 0.57 13.90 0.83
N ASP A 355 1.42 14.80 0.33
CA ASP A 355 1.75 16.07 0.96
C ASP A 355 1.51 17.21 -0.06
N PRO A 356 0.48 18.06 0.13
CA PRO A 356 0.16 19.11 -0.83
C PRO A 356 1.23 20.20 -0.91
N ALA A 357 1.99 20.46 0.16
CA ALA A 357 3.06 21.45 0.15
C ALA A 357 4.24 20.94 -0.67
N LEU A 358 4.61 19.67 -0.48
CA LEU A 358 5.64 19.03 -1.28
C LEU A 358 5.23 18.89 -2.75
N GLN A 359 3.95 18.58 -3.02
CA GLN A 359 3.43 18.57 -4.39
C GLN A 359 3.62 19.93 -5.06
N ASP A 360 3.25 21.01 -4.36
CA ASP A 360 3.36 22.36 -4.91
C ASP A 360 4.82 22.70 -5.27
N VAL A 361 5.79 22.34 -4.43
CA VAL A 361 7.22 22.50 -4.76
C VAL A 361 7.57 21.82 -6.09
N TRP A 362 7.14 20.58 -6.30
CA TRP A 362 7.42 19.85 -7.55
C TRP A 362 6.74 20.47 -8.78
N VAL A 363 5.51 20.95 -8.60
CA VAL A 363 4.75 21.63 -9.65
C VAL A 363 5.41 22.94 -10.03
N GLN A 364 5.70 23.81 -9.06
CA GLN A 364 6.27 25.14 -9.31
C GLN A 364 7.66 25.05 -9.95
N GLU A 365 8.45 24.06 -9.55
CA GLU A 365 9.78 23.82 -10.12
C GLU A 365 9.77 23.03 -11.44
N GLN A 366 8.59 22.65 -11.94
CA GLN A 366 8.43 21.95 -13.23
C GLN A 366 9.28 20.67 -13.30
N ARG A 367 9.23 19.86 -12.24
CA ARG A 367 10.10 18.68 -12.05
C ARG A 367 9.62 17.44 -12.80
N PHE A 368 8.38 17.42 -13.30
CA PHE A 368 7.80 16.20 -13.81
C PHE A 368 8.26 15.90 -15.24
N PRO A 369 8.73 14.67 -15.52
CA PRO A 369 8.93 14.22 -16.90
C PRO A 369 7.57 14.01 -17.61
N ALA A 370 7.61 13.86 -18.93
CA ALA A 370 6.41 13.48 -19.68
C ALA A 370 5.99 12.03 -19.37
N THR A 371 4.67 11.79 -19.36
CA THR A 371 4.13 10.43 -19.38
C THR A 371 4.54 9.71 -20.69
N PRO A 372 5.05 8.47 -20.61
CA PRO A 372 5.53 7.74 -21.80
C PRO A 372 4.50 7.68 -22.94
N GLY A 373 4.93 8.03 -24.15
CA GLY A 373 4.09 8.01 -25.37
C GLY A 373 3.09 9.17 -25.52
N MET A 374 2.77 9.89 -24.44
CA MET A 374 1.68 10.87 -24.46
C MET A 374 2.02 12.17 -25.19
N VAL A 375 3.28 12.61 -25.19
CA VAL A 375 3.74 13.75 -26.01
C VAL A 375 3.51 13.46 -27.50
N ALA A 376 3.89 12.28 -27.96
CA ALA A 376 3.72 11.88 -29.36
C ALA A 376 2.23 11.79 -29.74
N LEU A 377 1.41 11.19 -28.88
CA LEU A 377 -0.04 11.09 -29.09
C LEU A 377 -0.69 12.48 -29.17
N ALA A 378 -0.44 13.36 -28.19
CA ALA A 378 -1.06 14.67 -28.12
C ALA A 378 -0.64 15.57 -29.30
N ASN A 379 0.66 15.58 -29.63
CA ASN A 379 1.15 16.36 -30.77
C ASN A 379 0.63 15.80 -32.10
N ALA A 380 0.50 14.48 -32.25
CA ALA A 380 -0.11 13.88 -33.44
C ALA A 380 -1.60 14.24 -33.57
N ALA A 381 -2.37 14.21 -32.48
CA ALA A 381 -3.76 14.63 -32.46
C ALA A 381 -3.91 16.11 -32.84
N SER A 382 -3.06 16.97 -32.27
CA SER A 382 -2.99 18.40 -32.61
C SER A 382 -2.74 18.62 -34.10
N ASN A 383 -1.69 17.98 -34.64
CA ASN A 383 -1.33 18.05 -36.06
C ASN A 383 -2.44 17.50 -36.98
N ALA A 384 -3.26 16.56 -36.50
CA ALA A 384 -4.38 15.99 -37.22
C ALA A 384 -5.65 16.86 -37.16
N GLY A 385 -5.62 17.99 -36.43
CA GLY A 385 -6.68 19.00 -36.37
C GLY A 385 -7.46 19.05 -35.05
N CYS A 386 -7.14 18.21 -34.05
CA CYS A 386 -7.78 18.29 -32.73
C CYS A 386 -7.23 19.46 -31.90
N THR A 387 -8.11 20.20 -31.24
CA THR A 387 -7.69 21.09 -30.13
C THR A 387 -7.33 20.25 -28.90
N ILE A 388 -6.25 20.63 -28.22
CA ILE A 388 -5.82 19.98 -26.97
C ILE A 388 -6.36 20.77 -25.78
N ILE A 389 -7.28 20.15 -25.04
CA ILE A 389 -7.88 20.72 -23.83
C ILE A 389 -7.20 20.09 -22.62
N GLY A 390 -6.63 20.92 -21.75
CA GLY A 390 -6.11 20.46 -20.45
C GLY A 390 -7.19 20.56 -19.37
N LEU A 391 -7.34 19.54 -18.54
CA LEU A 391 -8.33 19.54 -17.45
C LEU A 391 -7.77 18.84 -16.21
N THR A 392 -7.29 19.62 -15.25
CA THR A 392 -6.58 19.11 -14.07
C THR A 392 -7.25 19.52 -12.76
N GLY A 393 -7.08 18.67 -11.74
CA GLY A 393 -7.43 18.95 -10.36
C GLY A 393 -6.49 19.94 -9.65
N ARG A 394 -5.34 20.28 -10.25
CA ARG A 394 -4.40 21.30 -9.75
C ARG A 394 -5.08 22.65 -9.57
N SER A 395 -4.57 23.46 -8.65
CA SER A 395 -5.13 24.79 -8.35
C SER A 395 -4.80 25.82 -9.43
N ALA A 396 -5.52 26.94 -9.44
CA ALA A 396 -5.23 28.06 -10.35
C ALA A 396 -3.81 28.63 -10.18
N SER A 397 -3.23 28.60 -8.98
CA SER A 397 -1.84 29.05 -8.74
C SER A 397 -0.81 28.14 -9.39
N GLN A 398 -1.17 26.90 -9.73
CA GLN A 398 -0.30 25.92 -10.36
C GLN A 398 -0.38 25.94 -11.90
N LYS A 399 -1.32 26.70 -12.48
CA LYS A 399 -1.60 26.70 -13.93
C LYS A 399 -0.38 27.08 -14.76
N ALA A 400 0.28 28.19 -14.43
CA ALA A 400 1.41 28.69 -15.20
C ALA A 400 2.61 27.73 -15.18
N ALA A 401 2.95 27.20 -13.99
CA ALA A 401 4.03 26.24 -13.86
C ALA A 401 3.70 24.91 -14.57
N THR A 402 2.45 24.47 -14.52
CA THR A 402 2.00 23.25 -15.23
C THR A 402 2.15 23.40 -16.75
N LEU A 403 1.69 24.52 -17.31
CA LEU A 403 1.88 24.82 -18.74
C LEU A 403 3.37 24.93 -19.11
N GLY A 404 4.18 25.55 -18.26
CA GLY A 404 5.63 25.62 -18.42
C GLY A 404 6.27 24.23 -18.45
N ASN A 405 5.88 23.34 -17.53
CA ASN A 405 6.36 21.97 -17.49
C ASN A 405 5.95 21.19 -18.74
N LEU A 406 4.69 21.30 -19.19
CA LEU A 406 4.20 20.65 -20.41
C LEU A 406 4.99 21.09 -21.64
N ALA A 407 5.22 22.39 -21.79
CA ALA A 407 6.06 22.92 -22.88
C ALA A 407 7.50 22.42 -22.78
N LYS A 408 8.09 22.44 -21.57
CA LYS A 408 9.46 21.95 -21.29
C LYS A 408 9.66 20.50 -21.70
N VAL A 409 8.65 19.64 -21.56
CA VAL A 409 8.74 18.21 -21.92
C VAL A 409 8.21 17.89 -23.33
N GLY A 410 7.87 18.90 -24.13
CA GLY A 410 7.64 18.76 -25.57
C GLY A 410 6.18 18.78 -26.04
N TYR A 411 5.20 19.09 -25.18
CA TYR A 411 3.83 19.30 -25.63
C TYR A 411 3.69 20.68 -26.31
N THR A 412 3.08 20.72 -27.50
CA THR A 412 2.96 21.96 -28.28
C THR A 412 1.53 22.49 -28.43
N GLY A 413 0.51 21.69 -28.09
CA GLY A 413 -0.90 22.03 -28.32
C GLY A 413 -1.64 22.70 -27.16
N PHE A 414 -1.04 22.79 -25.96
CA PHE A 414 -1.71 23.38 -24.81
C PHE A 414 -1.64 24.90 -24.83
N THR A 415 -2.77 25.56 -24.54
CA THR A 415 -2.88 27.02 -24.43
C THR A 415 -3.50 27.39 -23.09
N ALA A 416 -3.20 28.60 -22.57
CA ALA A 416 -3.79 29.03 -21.30
C ALA A 416 -5.33 29.14 -21.33
N PRO A 417 -5.98 29.60 -22.42
CA PRO A 417 -7.45 29.60 -22.50
C PRO A 417 -8.07 28.20 -22.47
N ASP A 418 -7.42 27.20 -23.07
CA ASP A 418 -7.93 25.83 -23.18
C ASP A 418 -7.42 24.90 -22.05
N TYR A 419 -6.87 25.47 -20.97
CA TYR A 419 -6.33 24.72 -19.84
C TYR A 419 -7.08 25.04 -18.55
N TYR A 420 -7.85 24.08 -18.05
CA TYR A 420 -8.75 24.25 -16.92
C TYR A 420 -8.14 23.69 -15.63
N THR A 421 -8.15 24.51 -14.57
CA THR A 421 -7.68 24.19 -13.21
C THR A 421 -8.79 24.45 -12.19
N LYS A 422 -8.68 23.88 -10.98
CA LYS A 422 -9.58 24.24 -9.89
C LYS A 422 -9.41 25.73 -9.52
N TRP A 423 -10.53 26.40 -9.27
CA TRP A 423 -10.59 27.83 -8.94
C TRP A 423 -10.23 28.11 -7.47
N PRO A 424 -9.77 29.33 -7.16
CA PRO A 424 -9.69 29.82 -5.78
C PRO A 424 -11.07 29.88 -5.11
N ALA A 425 -11.09 29.85 -3.78
CA ALA A 425 -12.33 30.00 -3.02
C ALA A 425 -13.10 31.27 -3.44
N GLY A 426 -14.42 31.14 -3.65
CA GLY A 426 -15.29 32.24 -4.09
C GLY A 426 -15.25 32.55 -5.59
N GLN A 427 -14.42 31.88 -6.38
CA GLN A 427 -14.30 32.11 -7.83
C GLN A 427 -14.86 30.94 -8.67
N GLN A 428 -15.92 30.28 -8.17
CA GLN A 428 -16.54 29.17 -8.88
C GLN A 428 -17.07 29.61 -10.25
N PRO A 429 -16.68 28.93 -11.35
CA PRO A 429 -17.21 29.25 -12.66
C PRO A 429 -18.72 29.02 -12.72
N SER A 430 -19.43 29.86 -13.47
CA SER A 430 -20.89 29.79 -13.60
C SER A 430 -21.41 28.50 -14.23
N TYR A 431 -20.56 27.75 -14.95
CA TYR A 431 -20.89 26.44 -15.52
C TYR A 431 -20.69 25.28 -14.53
N ILE A 432 -20.28 25.55 -13.30
CA ILE A 432 -20.11 24.55 -12.25
C ILE A 432 -21.20 24.71 -11.18
N THR A 433 -21.81 23.60 -10.80
CA THR A 433 -22.67 23.45 -9.62
C THR A 433 -22.17 22.30 -8.77
N CYS A 434 -21.94 22.53 -7.48
CA CYS A 434 -21.54 21.47 -6.54
C CYS A 434 -22.75 21.02 -5.71
N ALA A 435 -22.90 19.72 -5.46
CA ALA A 435 -23.98 19.19 -4.61
C ALA A 435 -23.79 19.57 -3.13
N THR A 436 -22.55 19.87 -2.72
CA THR A 436 -22.21 20.37 -1.39
C THR A 436 -21.39 21.65 -1.48
N ALA A 437 -20.92 22.18 -0.35
CA ALA A 437 -20.05 23.36 -0.33
C ALA A 437 -18.75 23.21 -1.13
N LYS A 438 -18.32 21.97 -1.42
CA LYS A 438 -17.16 21.67 -2.26
C LYS A 438 -17.53 20.65 -3.34
N CYS A 439 -17.13 20.92 -4.57
CA CYS A 439 -17.25 19.95 -5.65
C CYS A 439 -16.30 18.77 -5.43
N THR A 440 -16.81 17.57 -5.68
CA THR A 440 -16.02 16.39 -5.99
C THR A 440 -15.20 16.61 -7.26
N THR A 441 -14.17 15.79 -7.46
CA THR A 441 -13.37 15.82 -8.70
C THR A 441 -14.23 15.48 -9.91
N ILE A 442 -15.16 14.53 -9.78
CA ILE A 442 -16.12 14.15 -10.83
C ILE A 442 -17.02 15.33 -11.19
N GLU A 443 -17.64 16.00 -10.23
CA GLU A 443 -18.53 17.15 -10.49
C GLU A 443 -17.78 18.24 -11.26
N TYR A 444 -16.57 18.59 -10.83
CA TYR A 444 -15.75 19.58 -11.52
C TYR A 444 -15.39 19.15 -12.94
N LYS A 445 -14.79 17.97 -13.12
CA LYS A 445 -14.27 17.53 -14.41
C LYS A 445 -15.38 17.27 -15.43
N SER A 446 -16.48 16.63 -15.01
CA SER A 446 -17.61 16.34 -15.90
C SER A 446 -18.32 17.60 -16.40
N GLN A 447 -18.59 18.56 -15.52
CA GLN A 447 -19.23 19.82 -15.90
C GLN A 447 -18.31 20.70 -16.75
N THR A 448 -17.00 20.66 -16.52
CA THR A 448 -16.03 21.37 -17.38
C THR A 448 -16.01 20.79 -18.79
N ARG A 449 -16.06 19.46 -18.96
CA ARG A 449 -16.21 18.85 -20.29
C ARG A 449 -17.53 19.26 -20.96
N ALA A 450 -18.64 19.26 -20.21
CA ALA A 450 -19.92 19.75 -20.73
C ALA A 450 -19.83 21.22 -21.20
N HIS A 451 -19.13 22.07 -20.45
CA HIS A 451 -18.88 23.45 -20.85
C HIS A 451 -18.06 23.53 -22.15
N VAL A 452 -16.98 22.76 -22.28
CA VAL A 452 -16.15 22.70 -23.50
C VAL A 452 -16.98 22.32 -24.75
N GLN A 453 -17.99 21.45 -24.61
CA GLN A 453 -18.90 21.12 -25.73
C GLN A 453 -19.97 22.19 -25.99
N SER A 454 -20.29 23.01 -24.98
CA SER A 454 -21.27 24.08 -25.12
C SER A 454 -20.77 25.22 -26.01
N ALA A 455 -21.70 25.99 -26.58
CA ALA A 455 -21.35 27.14 -27.40
C ALA A 455 -20.47 28.17 -26.66
N SER A 456 -20.69 28.36 -25.35
CA SER A 456 -19.92 29.31 -24.54
C SER A 456 -18.53 28.81 -24.15
N GLY A 457 -18.28 27.49 -24.18
CA GLY A 457 -16.96 26.90 -23.92
C GLY A 457 -16.20 26.49 -25.18
N GLY A 458 -16.70 26.87 -26.36
CA GLY A 458 -15.98 26.72 -27.63
C GLY A 458 -16.69 25.87 -28.69
N GLY A 459 -17.70 25.09 -28.29
CA GLY A 459 -18.49 24.23 -29.18
C GLY A 459 -17.71 23.02 -29.70
N TYR A 460 -16.82 22.46 -28.88
CA TYR A 460 -15.96 21.36 -29.30
C TYR A 460 -16.67 20.00 -29.30
N THR A 461 -16.25 19.13 -30.20
CA THR A 461 -16.59 17.70 -30.16
C THR A 461 -15.43 16.95 -29.52
N ILE A 462 -15.61 16.52 -28.26
CA ILE A 462 -14.57 15.80 -27.52
C ILE A 462 -14.54 14.34 -28.00
N LEU A 463 -13.57 14.01 -28.84
CA LEU A 463 -13.42 12.68 -29.44
C LEU A 463 -12.88 11.66 -28.43
N ALA A 464 -11.96 12.09 -27.57
CA ALA A 464 -11.38 11.26 -26.53
C ALA A 464 -11.08 12.07 -25.28
N ASN A 465 -11.24 11.44 -24.11
CA ASN A 465 -10.91 11.98 -22.80
C ASN A 465 -9.94 11.02 -22.11
N PHE A 466 -8.74 11.49 -21.80
CA PHE A 466 -7.68 10.69 -21.19
C PHE A 466 -7.49 11.09 -19.74
N GLY A 467 -7.36 10.08 -18.89
CA GLY A 467 -7.11 10.26 -17.48
C GLY A 467 -6.56 8.98 -16.86
N ASP A 468 -5.76 9.14 -15.82
CA ASP A 468 -5.19 8.05 -15.04
C ASP A 468 -6.11 7.67 -13.86
N GLN A 469 -7.15 8.45 -13.58
CA GLN A 469 -8.17 8.17 -12.58
C GLN A 469 -9.56 7.99 -13.21
N PHE A 470 -10.43 7.21 -12.56
CA PHE A 470 -11.82 7.10 -13.02
C PHE A 470 -12.57 8.43 -12.90
N SER A 471 -12.20 9.28 -11.92
CA SER A 471 -12.80 10.60 -11.73
C SER A 471 -12.53 11.57 -12.88
N ASP A 472 -11.54 11.28 -13.73
CA ASP A 472 -11.28 12.03 -14.97
C ASP A 472 -12.29 11.70 -16.06
N LEU A 473 -12.84 10.49 -16.04
CA LEU A 473 -13.56 9.89 -17.15
C LEU A 473 -15.08 9.83 -16.91
N ILE A 474 -15.49 9.68 -15.66
CA ILE A 474 -16.90 9.58 -15.25
C ILE A 474 -17.63 10.91 -15.48
N GLY A 475 -18.92 10.82 -15.83
CA GLY A 475 -19.80 11.97 -16.02
C GLY A 475 -20.02 12.39 -17.48
N GLY A 476 -19.58 11.56 -18.45
CA GLY A 476 -19.88 11.75 -19.88
C GLY A 476 -19.14 12.92 -20.53
N ASN A 477 -19.73 13.46 -21.60
CA ASN A 477 -19.24 14.58 -22.41
C ASN A 477 -17.90 14.31 -23.12
N ALA A 478 -17.72 13.07 -23.58
CA ALA A 478 -16.65 12.62 -24.47
C ALA A 478 -17.12 11.36 -25.18
N LEU A 479 -16.72 11.14 -26.44
CA LEU A 479 -17.10 9.93 -27.17
C LEU A 479 -16.38 8.68 -26.64
N THR A 480 -15.09 8.82 -26.33
CA THR A 480 -14.25 7.70 -25.88
C THR A 480 -13.48 8.07 -24.60
N PRO A 481 -13.83 7.51 -23.43
CA PRO A 481 -12.97 7.58 -22.27
C PRO A 481 -11.77 6.64 -22.41
N VAL A 482 -10.57 7.09 -22.06
CA VAL A 482 -9.34 6.31 -22.10
C VAL A 482 -8.68 6.36 -20.72
N LYS A 483 -8.66 5.22 -20.03
CA LYS A 483 -8.04 5.06 -18.71
C LYS A 483 -6.58 4.66 -18.87
N LEU A 484 -5.68 5.49 -18.34
CA LEU A 484 -4.27 5.14 -18.17
C LEU A 484 -4.08 4.37 -16.85
N PRO A 485 -3.15 3.42 -16.77
CA PRO A 485 -2.88 2.70 -15.53
C PRO A 485 -2.22 3.62 -14.50
N ASN A 486 -2.76 3.64 -13.28
CA ASN A 486 -2.14 4.31 -12.14
C ASN A 486 -2.50 3.60 -10.81
N PRO A 487 -1.56 2.85 -10.22
CA PRO A 487 -1.75 2.24 -8.91
C PRO A 487 -1.24 3.10 -7.72
N THR A 488 -0.69 4.30 -7.98
CA THR A 488 0.08 5.08 -6.99
C THR A 488 -0.75 5.98 -6.07
N TYR A 489 -1.94 6.42 -6.50
CA TYR A 489 -2.89 7.19 -5.68
C TYR A 489 -4.32 7.05 -6.20
N TYR A 490 -5.31 7.36 -5.38
CA TYR A 490 -6.72 7.32 -5.76
C TYR A 490 -7.42 8.66 -5.54
N LEU A 491 -8.13 9.13 -6.57
CA LEU A 491 -8.98 10.33 -6.47
C LEU A 491 -10.47 9.94 -6.48
N PRO A 492 -11.17 10.03 -5.33
CA PRO A 492 -12.57 9.65 -5.20
C PRO A 492 -13.55 10.57 -5.97
#